data_AF-Q84G71-F1
#
_entry.id   AF-Q84G71-F1
#
_cell.length_a   1.000
_cell.length_b   1.000
_cell.length_c   1.000
_cell.angle_alpha   90.00
_cell.angle_beta   90.00
_cell.angle_gamma   90.00
#
_symmetry.space_group_name_H-M   'P 1'
#
loop_
_entity.id
_entity.type
_entity.pdbx_description
1 polymer ?
#
loop_
_entity_poly.entity_id
_entity_poly.type
_entity_poly.pdbx_seq_one_letter_code
_entity_poly.pdbx_strand_id
1 'polypeptide(L)'
;MSASIARYLKDFGDVQPAGLTFGEPLADVDGISGFGDIASGFDEFEPLDVESEKQAAYARGHEDATREITEKMQAEREELLAAHAAELEGLRSVYLEEIAVFLSLRLREGIDAIATNLSEQTANILAPVLTEELSLKAVSALADVVRASMPDGEAVTLVVKGPKDLFEQLKTQPGFEEETMKFIETADIDLSVELGESVFVTRMSAWASSLRKVMK
;
A
#
# COMPACT_ATOMS: atom_id res chain seq x y z
N MET A 1 -6.44 3.22 72.41
CA MET A 1 -4.98 3.37 72.57
C MET A 1 -4.38 3.74 71.22
N SER A 2 -4.38 5.02 70.88
CA SER A 2 -3.79 5.55 69.64
C SER A 2 -2.52 6.31 70.00
N ALA A 3 -1.37 5.69 69.70
CA ALA A 3 -0.07 6.34 69.87
C ALA A 3 0.03 7.52 68.89
N SER A 4 0.37 8.71 69.39
CA SER A 4 0.45 9.92 68.59
C SER A 4 1.61 9.85 67.59
N ILE A 5 1.32 10.22 66.34
CA ILE A 5 2.24 10.32 65.18
C ILE A 5 3.49 11.20 65.46
N ALA A 6 3.44 12.03 66.50
CA ALA A 6 4.55 12.88 66.95
C ALA A 6 5.88 12.14 67.22
N ARG A 7 5.85 10.83 67.47
CA ARG A 7 7.06 10.04 67.78
C ARG A 7 7.91 9.67 66.56
N TYR A 8 7.43 9.90 65.32
CA TYR A 8 8.14 9.54 64.08
C TYR A 8 8.79 10.72 63.35
N LEU A 9 8.65 11.95 63.86
CA LEU A 9 9.32 13.13 63.31
C LEU A 9 10.54 13.45 64.18
N LYS A 10 11.73 13.06 63.71
CA LYS A 10 13.00 13.15 64.42
C LYS A 10 13.43 14.58 64.81
N ASP A 11 12.79 15.60 64.23
CA ASP A 11 13.07 17.03 64.48
C ASP A 11 11.98 17.79 65.25
N PHE A 12 10.92 17.12 65.74
CA PHE A 12 9.78 17.80 66.40
C PHE A 12 9.38 17.20 67.76
N GLY A 13 10.36 16.73 68.54
CA GLY A 13 10.16 16.31 69.92
C GLY A 13 10.49 17.42 70.93
N ASP A 14 9.47 17.86 71.70
CA ASP A 14 9.51 18.68 72.92
C ASP A 14 10.52 19.84 72.97
N VAL A 15 10.14 20.99 72.40
CA VAL A 15 10.49 22.27 73.04
C VAL A 15 9.47 22.54 74.14
N GLN A 16 9.76 22.00 75.32
CA GLN A 16 9.14 22.44 76.57
C GLN A 16 9.31 23.96 76.68
N PRO A 17 8.25 24.76 76.89
CA PRO A 17 8.44 26.19 77.12
C PRO A 17 9.28 26.32 78.39
N ALA A 18 10.50 26.83 78.25
CA ALA A 18 11.33 27.18 79.39
C ALA A 18 10.52 28.15 80.25
N GLY A 19 10.03 27.66 81.39
CA GLY A 19 9.41 28.50 82.40
C GLY A 19 10.45 29.55 82.80
N LEU A 20 10.18 30.80 82.46
CA LEU A 20 10.96 31.93 82.93
C LEU A 20 10.85 31.95 84.46
N THR A 21 11.94 31.57 85.12
CA THR A 21 12.11 31.69 86.55
C THR A 21 12.19 33.18 86.88
N PHE A 22 11.11 33.75 87.41
CA PHE A 22 11.15 35.07 88.04
C PHE A 22 11.90 34.94 89.38
N GLY A 23 13.20 35.24 89.33
CA GLY A 23 14.04 35.44 90.51
C GLY A 23 13.80 36.82 91.12
N GLU A 24 13.63 36.83 92.44
CA GLU A 24 13.34 37.96 93.34
C GLU A 24 14.49 39.00 93.49
N PRO A 25 14.25 40.13 94.18
CA PRO A 25 14.70 41.46 93.75
C PRO A 25 16.09 41.83 94.26
N LEU A 26 16.90 42.45 93.40
CA LEU A 26 18.09 43.17 93.83
C LEU A 26 17.88 44.67 93.62
N ALA A 27 17.61 45.33 94.74
CA ALA A 27 17.77 46.75 94.92
C ALA A 27 19.24 47.11 94.72
N ASP A 28 19.53 47.84 93.65
CA ASP A 28 20.37 49.04 93.71
C ASP A 28 20.22 49.81 92.41
N VAL A 29 19.44 50.89 92.51
CA VAL A 29 19.26 51.93 91.52
C VAL A 29 20.44 52.89 91.68
N ASP A 30 21.47 52.74 90.86
CA ASP A 30 22.21 53.88 90.31
C ASP A 30 23.20 53.42 89.23
N GLY A 31 23.10 53.97 88.02
CA GLY A 31 24.27 54.00 87.12
C GLY A 31 24.32 53.07 85.90
N ILE A 32 23.19 52.57 85.37
CA ILE A 32 23.14 52.11 83.96
C ILE A 32 22.01 52.85 83.21
N SER A 33 22.18 54.16 83.12
CA SER A 33 21.34 55.10 82.35
C SER A 33 21.54 54.99 80.83
N GLY A 34 21.84 53.79 80.31
CA GLY A 34 22.07 53.51 78.89
C GLY A 34 20.89 52.81 78.19
N PHE A 35 19.89 52.36 78.94
CA PHE A 35 18.63 51.83 78.40
C PHE A 35 17.54 52.90 78.24
N GLY A 36 17.79 54.14 78.66
CA GLY A 36 16.88 55.27 78.46
C GLY A 36 16.89 55.84 77.03
N ASP A 37 17.96 55.61 76.27
CA ASP A 37 18.14 56.15 74.91
C ASP A 37 17.68 55.17 73.80
N ILE A 38 17.33 53.93 74.17
CA ILE A 38 16.72 52.98 73.22
C ILE A 38 15.24 53.29 73.06
N ALA A 39 14.57 53.86 74.07
CA ALA A 39 13.14 54.18 74.03
C ALA A 39 12.81 55.42 73.19
N SER A 40 13.76 56.34 72.99
CA SER A 40 13.57 57.58 72.24
C SER A 40 13.65 57.41 70.71
N GLY A 41 14.08 56.25 70.21
CA GLY A 41 14.13 55.93 68.78
C GLY A 41 12.90 55.19 68.24
N PHE A 42 11.92 54.86 69.08
CA PHE A 42 10.69 54.15 68.68
C PHE A 42 9.49 55.08 68.37
N ASP A 43 9.66 56.39 68.50
CA ASP A 43 8.57 57.36 68.28
C ASP A 43 8.43 57.79 66.81
N GLU A 44 9.26 57.23 65.91
CA GLU A 44 9.25 57.54 64.47
C GLU A 44 9.13 56.26 63.62
N PHE A 45 8.26 55.34 64.05
CA PHE A 45 7.76 54.29 63.16
C PHE A 45 6.48 54.80 62.50
N GLU A 46 6.55 55.11 61.20
CA GLU A 46 5.34 55.26 60.39
C GLU A 46 4.46 54.02 60.60
N PRO A 47 3.14 54.16 60.80
CA PRO A 47 2.27 53.01 60.93
C PRO A 47 2.30 52.23 59.62
N LEU A 48 3.09 51.15 59.57
CA LEU A 48 3.09 50.25 58.42
C LEU A 48 1.68 49.70 58.24
N ASP A 49 1.09 49.96 57.09
CA ASP A 49 -0.19 49.39 56.70
C ASP A 49 0.02 47.92 56.30
N VAL A 50 0.05 47.06 57.32
CA VAL A 50 0.23 45.61 57.22
C VAL A 50 -0.82 44.96 56.30
N GLU A 51 -1.99 45.58 56.14
CA GLU A 51 -3.04 45.06 55.26
C GLU A 51 -2.69 45.30 53.79
N SER A 52 -2.17 46.49 53.45
CA SER A 52 -1.68 46.80 52.10
C SER A 52 -0.52 45.88 51.68
N GLU A 53 0.42 45.59 52.58
CA GLU A 53 1.59 44.76 52.27
C GLU A 53 1.22 43.27 52.12
N LYS A 54 0.26 42.78 52.90
CA LYS A 54 -0.31 41.43 52.72
C LYS A 54 -1.02 41.28 51.38
N GLN A 55 -1.78 42.29 50.95
CA GLN A 55 -2.45 42.28 49.66
C GLN A 55 -1.43 42.31 48.51
N ALA A 56 -0.36 43.10 48.62
CA ALA A 56 0.71 43.14 47.64
C ALA A 56 1.46 41.80 47.53
N ALA A 57 1.75 41.14 48.67
CA ALA A 57 2.38 39.83 48.70
C ALA A 57 1.46 38.74 48.11
N TYR A 58 0.16 38.78 48.43
CA TYR A 58 -0.83 37.86 47.85
C TYR A 58 -0.98 38.05 46.34
N ALA A 59 -1.05 39.29 45.86
CA ALA A 59 -1.13 39.59 44.43
C ALA A 59 0.08 39.06 43.67
N ARG A 60 1.30 39.31 44.17
CA ARG A 60 2.54 38.76 43.58
C ARG A 60 2.54 37.24 43.54
N GLY A 61 2.19 36.59 44.65
CA GLY A 61 2.11 35.13 44.72
C GLY A 61 1.04 34.55 43.78
N HIS A 62 -0.10 35.23 43.64
CA HIS A 62 -1.15 34.83 42.71
C HIS A 62 -0.72 34.99 41.25
N GLU A 63 -0.04 36.08 40.90
CA GLU A 63 0.52 36.31 39.56
C GLU A 63 1.60 35.27 39.22
N ASP A 64 2.54 35.01 40.13
CA ASP A 64 3.60 34.02 39.94
C ASP A 64 3.03 32.60 39.79
N ALA A 65 2.07 32.21 40.64
CA ALA A 65 1.41 30.92 40.56
C ALA A 65 0.58 30.77 39.27
N THR A 66 -0.11 31.84 38.86
CA THR A 66 -0.87 31.83 37.60
C THR A 66 0.07 31.66 36.42
N ARG A 67 1.20 32.38 36.40
CA ARG A 67 2.22 32.26 35.34
C ARG A 67 2.76 30.83 35.25
N GLU A 68 3.21 30.27 36.37
CA GLU A 68 3.77 28.92 36.42
C GLU A 68 2.75 27.86 35.93
N ILE A 69 1.50 27.96 36.40
CA ILE A 69 0.44 27.03 35.97
C ILE A 69 0.16 27.19 34.47
N THR A 70 0.09 28.41 33.96
CA THR A 70 -0.17 28.64 32.52
C THR A 70 0.98 28.14 31.65
N GLU A 71 2.23 28.35 32.07
CA GLU A 71 3.42 27.88 31.35
C GLU A 71 3.44 26.35 31.32
N LYS A 72 3.17 25.71 32.47
CA LYS A 72 3.09 24.25 32.56
C LYS A 72 1.97 23.68 31.67
N MET A 73 0.77 24.28 31.72
CA MET A 73 -0.35 23.85 30.86
C MET A 73 -0.07 24.07 29.37
N GLN A 74 0.65 25.13 29.01
CA GLN A 74 1.07 25.36 27.63
C GLN A 74 2.08 24.30 27.18
N ALA A 75 3.09 24.02 28.00
CA ALA A 75 4.08 22.99 27.72
C ALA A 75 3.44 21.60 27.56
N GLU A 76 2.55 21.20 28.47
CA GLU A 76 1.83 19.92 28.38
C GLU A 76 0.97 19.83 27.11
N ARG A 77 0.32 20.94 26.72
CA ARG A 77 -0.47 21.00 25.47
C ARG A 77 0.42 20.84 24.25
N GLU A 78 1.55 21.54 24.21
CA GLU A 78 2.51 21.47 23.10
C GLU A 78 3.10 20.08 22.96
N GLU A 79 3.45 19.43 24.08
CA GLU A 79 3.94 18.05 24.10
C GLU A 79 2.89 17.08 23.56
N LEU A 80 1.62 17.21 24.00
CA LEU A 80 0.53 16.36 23.51
C LEU A 80 0.30 16.55 22.00
N LEU A 81 0.30 17.79 21.52
CA LEU A 81 0.13 18.09 20.09
C LEU A 81 1.29 17.53 19.27
N ALA A 82 2.52 17.65 19.76
CA ALA A 82 3.71 17.10 19.10
C ALA A 82 3.66 15.57 19.05
N ALA A 83 3.26 14.91 20.14
CA ALA A 83 3.11 13.46 20.20
C ALA A 83 2.05 12.96 19.20
N HIS A 84 0.89 13.62 19.15
CA HIS A 84 -0.18 13.25 18.22
C HIS A 84 0.22 13.50 16.76
N ALA A 85 0.93 14.61 16.48
CA ALA A 85 1.45 14.86 15.13
C ALA A 85 2.47 13.79 14.71
N ALA A 86 3.35 13.35 15.62
CA ALA A 86 4.29 12.27 15.36
C ALA A 86 3.60 10.93 15.12
N GLU A 87 2.55 10.61 15.88
CA GLU A 87 1.74 9.39 15.69
C GLU A 87 1.05 9.38 14.32
N LEU A 88 0.43 10.51 13.93
CA LEU A 88 -0.22 10.65 12.62
C LEU A 88 0.77 10.50 11.46
N GLU A 89 1.97 11.08 11.58
CA GLU A 89 2.99 10.94 10.55
C GLU A 89 3.53 9.51 10.47
N GLY A 90 3.69 8.83 11.61
CA GLY A 90 4.03 7.42 11.66
C GLY A 90 3.00 6.54 10.94
N LEU A 91 1.72 6.70 11.28
CA LEU A 91 0.62 6.00 10.61
C LEU A 91 0.58 6.30 9.11
N ARG A 92 0.71 7.57 8.73
CA ARG A 92 0.75 8.00 7.33
C ARG A 92 1.88 7.31 6.57
N SER A 93 3.09 7.28 7.12
CA SER A 93 4.24 6.64 6.48
C SER A 93 3.99 5.15 6.23
N VAL A 94 3.48 4.43 7.23
CA VAL A 94 3.16 3.00 7.11
C VAL A 94 2.11 2.76 6.04
N TYR A 95 1.00 3.52 6.06
CA TYR A 95 -0.05 3.35 5.06
C TYR A 95 0.42 3.70 3.65
N LEU A 96 1.24 4.74 3.48
CA LEU A 96 1.76 5.09 2.16
C LEU A 96 2.67 4.00 1.60
N GLU A 97 3.49 3.36 2.45
CA GLU A 97 4.33 2.24 2.05
C GLU A 97 3.49 1.01 1.65
N GLU A 98 2.51 0.64 2.48
CA GLU A 98 1.59 -0.47 2.18
C GLU A 98 0.79 -0.23 0.89
N ILE A 99 0.26 0.98 0.70
CA ILE A 99 -0.48 1.35 -0.51
C ILE A 99 0.44 1.33 -1.74
N ALA A 100 1.69 1.80 -1.62
CA ALA A 100 2.63 1.77 -2.74
C ALA A 100 2.94 0.34 -3.18
N VAL A 101 3.22 -0.57 -2.23
CA VAL A 101 3.45 -1.98 -2.53
C VAL A 101 2.21 -2.62 -3.15
N PHE A 102 1.05 -2.45 -2.52
CA PHE A 102 -0.21 -3.01 -3.00
C PHE A 102 -0.57 -2.50 -4.40
N LEU A 103 -0.50 -1.19 -4.63
CA LEU A 103 -0.79 -0.58 -5.93
C LEU A 103 0.15 -1.10 -7.01
N SER A 104 1.45 -1.21 -6.72
CA SER A 104 2.43 -1.68 -7.69
C SER A 104 2.18 -3.13 -8.12
N LEU A 105 1.78 -4.00 -7.18
CA LEU A 105 1.45 -5.39 -7.45
C LEU A 105 0.17 -5.49 -8.27
N ARG A 106 -0.90 -4.82 -7.82
CA ARG A 106 -2.21 -4.85 -8.48
C ARG A 106 -2.18 -4.25 -9.88
N LEU A 107 -1.36 -3.22 -10.09
CA LEU A 107 -1.19 -2.62 -11.42
C LEU A 107 -0.51 -3.61 -12.38
N ARG A 108 0.53 -4.32 -11.93
CA ARG A 108 1.19 -5.36 -12.74
C ARG A 108 0.23 -6.50 -13.08
N GLU A 109 -0.47 -7.03 -12.08
CA GLU A 109 -1.49 -8.07 -12.28
C GLU A 109 -2.57 -7.61 -13.26
N GLY A 110 -3.02 -6.35 -13.15
CA GLY A 110 -4.02 -5.77 -14.04
C GLY A 110 -3.52 -5.65 -15.48
N ILE A 111 -2.28 -5.18 -15.68
CA ILE A 111 -1.66 -5.08 -17.02
C ILE A 111 -1.50 -6.46 -17.64
N ASP A 112 -1.01 -7.45 -16.89
CA ASP A 112 -0.84 -8.81 -17.39
C ASP A 112 -2.19 -9.43 -17.77
N ALA A 113 -3.21 -9.26 -16.94
CA ALA A 113 -4.57 -9.73 -17.24
C ALA A 113 -5.14 -9.09 -18.51
N ILE A 114 -4.94 -7.79 -18.70
CA ILE A 114 -5.35 -7.07 -19.92
C ILE A 114 -4.59 -7.61 -21.13
N ALA A 115 -3.28 -7.80 -21.03
CA ALA A 115 -2.45 -8.30 -22.12
C ALA A 115 -2.84 -9.72 -22.54
N THR A 116 -3.09 -10.62 -21.57
CA THR A 116 -3.57 -11.97 -21.84
C THR A 116 -4.94 -11.94 -22.51
N ASN A 117 -5.88 -11.16 -21.96
CA ASN A 117 -7.24 -11.10 -22.50
C ASN A 117 -7.27 -10.50 -23.91
N LEU A 118 -6.47 -9.45 -24.17
CA LEU A 118 -6.34 -8.86 -25.50
C LEU A 118 -5.71 -9.82 -26.50
N SER A 119 -4.69 -10.57 -26.08
CA SER A 119 -4.06 -11.58 -26.93
C SER A 119 -5.03 -12.69 -27.31
N GLU A 120 -5.81 -13.18 -26.34
CA GLU A 120 -6.84 -14.20 -26.56
C GLU A 120 -7.93 -13.70 -27.51
N GLN A 121 -8.46 -12.49 -27.28
CA GLN A 121 -9.46 -11.89 -28.18
C GLN A 121 -8.93 -11.69 -29.60
N THR A 122 -7.71 -11.15 -29.71
CA THR A 122 -7.09 -10.91 -31.02
C THR A 122 -6.88 -12.22 -31.77
N ALA A 123 -6.42 -13.26 -31.07
CA ALA A 123 -6.21 -14.56 -31.67
C ALA A 123 -7.54 -15.22 -32.10
N ASN A 124 -8.61 -15.07 -31.31
CA ASN A 124 -9.94 -15.56 -31.69
C ASN A 124 -10.53 -14.84 -32.91
N ILE A 125 -10.26 -13.54 -33.06
CA ILE A 125 -10.68 -12.76 -34.23
C ILE A 125 -9.86 -13.15 -35.47
N LEU A 126 -8.55 -13.34 -35.30
CA LEU A 126 -7.62 -13.54 -36.42
C LEU A 126 -7.55 -15.01 -36.89
N ALA A 127 -7.80 -15.98 -36.01
CA ALA A 127 -7.79 -17.41 -36.31
C ALA A 127 -8.65 -17.81 -37.54
N PRO A 128 -9.93 -17.39 -37.68
CA PRO A 128 -10.74 -17.77 -38.84
C PRO A 128 -10.19 -17.18 -40.15
N VAL A 129 -9.77 -15.91 -40.15
CA VAL A 129 -9.24 -15.23 -41.34
C VAL A 129 -7.96 -15.90 -41.82
N LEU A 130 -7.04 -16.21 -40.90
CA LEU A 130 -5.80 -16.91 -41.25
C LEU A 130 -6.04 -18.34 -41.71
N THR A 131 -7.05 -19.02 -41.16
CA THR A 131 -7.40 -20.39 -41.57
C THR A 131 -7.95 -20.41 -42.99
N GLU A 132 -8.78 -19.44 -43.36
CA GLU A 132 -9.32 -19.30 -44.72
C GLU A 132 -8.21 -19.02 -45.74
N GLU A 133 -7.38 -18.00 -45.51
CA GLU A 133 -6.26 -17.66 -46.42
C GLU A 133 -5.23 -18.80 -46.54
N LEU A 134 -4.94 -19.48 -45.43
CA LEU A 134 -4.06 -20.64 -45.46
C LEU A 134 -4.68 -21.79 -46.25
N SER A 135 -5.99 -22.04 -46.11
CA SER A 135 -6.69 -23.10 -46.85
C SER A 135 -6.52 -22.92 -48.36
N LEU A 136 -6.74 -21.71 -48.85
CA LEU A 136 -6.58 -21.36 -50.26
C LEU A 136 -5.14 -21.60 -50.74
N LYS A 137 -4.16 -21.15 -49.95
CA LYS A 137 -2.74 -21.32 -50.27
C LYS A 137 -2.30 -22.78 -50.22
N ALA A 138 -2.81 -23.56 -49.27
CA ALA A 138 -2.50 -24.98 -49.12
C ALA A 138 -3.08 -25.79 -50.29
N VAL A 139 -4.31 -25.49 -50.70
CA VAL A 139 -4.96 -26.13 -51.87
C VAL A 139 -4.22 -25.76 -53.16
N SER A 140 -3.85 -24.49 -53.35
CA SER A 140 -3.05 -24.07 -54.51
C SER A 140 -1.68 -24.77 -54.55
N ALA A 141 -0.97 -24.83 -53.43
CA ALA A 141 0.32 -25.53 -53.35
C ALA A 141 0.18 -27.04 -53.61
N LEU A 142 -0.90 -27.67 -53.14
CA LEU A 142 -1.20 -29.06 -53.44
C LEU A 142 -1.43 -29.26 -54.94
N ALA A 143 -2.23 -28.38 -55.56
CA ALA A 143 -2.52 -28.43 -56.99
C ALA A 143 -1.25 -28.33 -57.83
N ASP A 144 -0.32 -27.45 -57.46
CA ASP A 144 0.96 -27.28 -58.16
C ASP A 144 1.84 -28.53 -58.05
N VAL A 145 1.93 -29.14 -56.87
CA VAL A 145 2.73 -30.36 -56.64
C VAL A 145 2.14 -31.56 -57.39
N VAL A 146 0.82 -31.72 -57.36
CA VAL A 146 0.14 -32.80 -58.07
C VAL A 146 0.32 -32.61 -59.58
N ARG A 147 0.18 -31.40 -60.10
CA ARG A 147 0.38 -31.11 -61.53
C ARG A 147 1.81 -31.37 -62.00
N ALA A 148 2.81 -31.00 -61.19
CA ALA A 148 4.21 -31.32 -61.47
C ALA A 148 4.50 -32.82 -61.46
N SER A 149 3.64 -33.61 -60.82
CA SER A 149 3.75 -35.08 -60.74
C SER A 149 2.89 -35.81 -61.77
N MET A 150 2.07 -35.09 -62.55
CA MET A 150 1.27 -35.70 -63.62
C MET A 150 2.16 -36.02 -64.84
N PRO A 151 2.06 -37.23 -65.40
CA PRO A 151 2.72 -37.55 -66.66
C PRO A 151 2.09 -36.76 -67.83
N ASP A 152 2.93 -36.17 -68.68
CA ASP A 152 2.47 -35.45 -69.88
C ASP A 152 1.67 -36.38 -70.80
N GLY A 153 0.38 -36.11 -70.97
CA GLY A 153 -0.46 -36.72 -72.01
C GLY A 153 -1.30 -37.94 -71.61
N GLU A 154 -1.39 -38.31 -70.33
CA GLU A 154 -2.24 -39.42 -69.87
C GLU A 154 -3.43 -38.93 -69.03
N ALA A 155 -4.63 -39.44 -69.33
CA ALA A 155 -5.84 -39.13 -68.55
C ALA A 155 -5.79 -39.86 -67.21
N VAL A 156 -5.14 -39.27 -66.21
CA VAL A 156 -5.03 -39.88 -64.88
C VAL A 156 -6.28 -39.56 -64.07
N THR A 157 -6.95 -40.59 -63.56
CA THR A 157 -8.05 -40.43 -62.62
C THR A 157 -7.48 -40.14 -61.23
N LEU A 158 -7.80 -38.97 -60.68
CA LEU A 158 -7.40 -38.56 -59.34
C LEU A 158 -8.43 -39.04 -58.31
N VAL A 159 -8.00 -39.54 -57.16
CA VAL A 159 -8.92 -39.76 -56.01
C VAL A 159 -8.65 -38.68 -54.97
N VAL A 160 -9.66 -37.88 -54.65
CA VAL A 160 -9.55 -36.76 -53.71
C VAL A 160 -10.36 -37.09 -52.46
N LYS A 161 -9.70 -37.06 -51.30
CA LYS A 161 -10.31 -37.30 -49.98
C LYS A 161 -10.17 -36.04 -49.14
N GLY A 162 -11.26 -35.53 -48.58
CA GLY A 162 -11.20 -34.33 -47.76
C GLY A 162 -12.55 -33.69 -47.48
N PRO A 163 -12.54 -32.55 -46.78
CA PRO A 163 -13.74 -31.74 -46.56
C PRO A 163 -14.20 -31.09 -47.88
N LYS A 164 -15.52 -30.97 -48.04
CA LYS A 164 -16.14 -30.47 -49.27
C LYS A 164 -15.66 -29.07 -49.67
N ASP A 165 -15.47 -28.18 -48.69
CA ASP A 165 -15.06 -26.80 -48.95
C ASP A 165 -13.70 -26.71 -49.64
N LEU A 166 -12.74 -27.56 -49.25
CA LEU A 166 -11.40 -27.60 -49.88
C LEU A 166 -11.43 -28.25 -51.25
N PHE A 167 -12.32 -29.22 -51.46
CA PHE A 167 -12.52 -29.83 -52.78
C PHE A 167 -13.09 -28.82 -53.78
N GLU A 168 -14.08 -28.02 -53.37
CA GLU A 168 -14.61 -26.93 -54.22
C GLU A 168 -13.54 -25.88 -54.53
N GLN A 169 -12.64 -25.56 -53.59
CA GLN A 169 -11.48 -24.71 -53.87
C GLN A 169 -10.51 -25.37 -54.87
N LEU A 170 -10.28 -26.69 -54.78
CA LEU A 170 -9.38 -27.41 -55.70
C LEU A 170 -9.91 -27.38 -57.15
N LYS A 171 -11.24 -27.47 -57.34
CA LYS A 171 -11.87 -27.37 -58.67
C LYS A 171 -11.61 -26.04 -59.38
N THR A 172 -11.36 -24.97 -58.61
CA THR A 172 -11.04 -23.66 -59.20
C THR A 172 -9.62 -23.60 -59.76
N GLN A 173 -8.77 -24.59 -59.44
CA GLN A 173 -7.39 -24.65 -59.90
C GLN A 173 -7.31 -25.24 -61.31
N PRO A 174 -6.45 -24.70 -62.19
CA PRO A 174 -6.33 -25.20 -63.55
C PRO A 174 -5.85 -26.65 -63.59
N GLY A 175 -6.49 -27.48 -64.41
CA GLY A 175 -6.16 -28.90 -64.56
C GLY A 175 -6.84 -29.84 -63.56
N PHE A 176 -7.74 -29.32 -62.71
CA PHE A 176 -8.52 -30.11 -61.76
C PHE A 176 -10.02 -30.04 -62.11
N GLU A 177 -10.39 -30.71 -63.20
CA GLU A 177 -11.78 -30.80 -63.65
C GLU A 177 -12.53 -31.94 -62.94
N GLU A 178 -13.78 -31.72 -62.57
CA GLU A 178 -14.59 -32.69 -61.80
C GLU A 178 -14.70 -34.06 -62.50
N GLU A 179 -14.70 -34.08 -63.83
CA GLU A 179 -14.75 -35.31 -64.63
C GLU A 179 -13.51 -36.21 -64.47
N THR A 180 -12.38 -35.63 -64.06
CA THR A 180 -11.11 -36.34 -63.86
C THR A 180 -10.87 -36.75 -62.41
N MET A 181 -11.78 -36.38 -61.49
CA MET A 181 -11.61 -36.54 -60.05
C MET A 181 -12.74 -37.37 -59.42
N LYS A 182 -12.36 -38.35 -58.60
CA LYS A 182 -13.29 -39.06 -57.70
C LYS A 182 -13.18 -38.49 -56.29
N PHE A 183 -14.21 -37.76 -55.87
CA PHE A 183 -14.26 -37.17 -54.54
C PHE A 183 -14.87 -38.13 -53.50
N ILE A 184 -14.23 -38.20 -52.33
CA ILE A 184 -14.70 -38.91 -51.15
C ILE A 184 -14.68 -37.91 -49.99
N GLU A 185 -15.88 -37.55 -49.51
CA GLU A 185 -16.01 -36.62 -48.40
C GLU A 185 -15.53 -37.27 -47.09
N THR A 186 -14.64 -36.56 -46.39
CA THR A 186 -14.14 -36.97 -45.07
C THR A 186 -14.20 -35.79 -44.12
N ALA A 187 -14.47 -36.05 -42.83
CA ALA A 187 -14.50 -35.02 -41.78
C ALA A 187 -13.10 -34.56 -41.32
N ASP A 188 -12.08 -34.73 -42.17
CA ASP A 188 -10.71 -34.29 -41.89
C ASP A 188 -10.54 -32.79 -42.20
N ILE A 189 -9.53 -32.16 -41.61
CA ILE A 189 -9.13 -30.79 -41.91
C ILE A 189 -8.22 -30.76 -43.15
N ASP A 190 -7.53 -31.86 -43.43
CA ASP A 190 -6.60 -31.97 -44.55
C ASP A 190 -7.28 -32.55 -45.80
N LEU A 191 -6.89 -32.01 -46.96
CA LEU A 191 -7.17 -32.54 -48.29
C LEU A 191 -6.04 -33.48 -48.74
N SER A 192 -6.41 -34.67 -49.23
CA SER A 192 -5.53 -35.69 -49.78
C SER A 192 -5.87 -35.98 -51.24
N VAL A 193 -4.86 -36.08 -52.11
CA VAL A 193 -4.97 -36.40 -53.53
C VAL A 193 -4.10 -37.61 -53.83
N GLU A 194 -4.71 -38.68 -54.32
CA GLU A 194 -4.04 -39.91 -54.73
C GLU A 194 -3.87 -39.90 -56.27
N LEU A 195 -2.63 -40.06 -56.71
CA LEU A 195 -2.21 -40.13 -58.11
C LEU A 195 -1.38 -41.41 -58.31
N GLY A 196 -2.01 -42.47 -58.83
CA GLY A 196 -1.36 -43.77 -58.99
C GLY A 196 -0.92 -44.36 -57.64
N GLU A 197 0.39 -44.50 -57.42
CA GLU A 197 0.97 -44.94 -56.14
C GLU A 197 1.37 -43.78 -55.20
N SER A 198 1.22 -42.53 -55.65
CA SER A 198 1.60 -41.35 -54.86
C SER A 198 0.39 -40.74 -54.14
N VAL A 199 0.60 -40.35 -52.88
CA VAL A 199 -0.43 -39.68 -52.06
C VAL A 199 0.11 -38.33 -51.61
N PHE A 200 -0.59 -37.26 -51.98
CA PHE A 200 -0.25 -35.89 -51.62
C PHE A 200 -1.25 -35.38 -50.59
N VAL A 201 -0.77 -34.81 -49.49
CA VAL A 201 -1.62 -34.40 -48.36
C VAL A 201 -1.29 -32.96 -47.96
N THR A 202 -2.31 -32.14 -47.76
CA THR A 202 -2.15 -30.80 -47.16
C THR A 202 -1.87 -30.93 -45.66
N ARG A 203 -1.00 -30.08 -45.09
CA ARG A 203 -0.62 -30.14 -43.67
C ARG A 203 -1.30 -29.04 -42.85
N MET A 204 -2.60 -28.83 -43.07
CA MET A 204 -3.39 -27.81 -42.38
C MET A 204 -3.66 -28.19 -40.92
N SER A 205 -3.86 -29.48 -40.62
CA SER A 205 -4.02 -29.99 -39.25
C SER A 205 -2.81 -29.70 -38.36
N ALA A 206 -1.60 -29.89 -38.90
CA ALA A 206 -0.34 -29.61 -38.22
C ALA A 206 -0.15 -28.10 -37.95
N TRP A 207 -0.57 -27.25 -38.89
CA TRP A 207 -0.54 -25.82 -38.71
C TRP A 207 -1.58 -25.34 -37.69
N ALA A 208 -2.83 -25.80 -37.79
CA ALA A 208 -3.90 -25.44 -36.84
C ALA A 208 -3.56 -25.88 -35.41
N SER A 209 -2.90 -27.04 -35.26
CA SER A 209 -2.37 -27.50 -33.98
C SER A 209 -1.24 -26.60 -33.46
N SER A 210 -0.32 -26.18 -34.34
CA SER A 210 0.76 -25.26 -34.00
C SER A 210 0.23 -23.90 -33.57
N LEU A 211 -0.77 -23.35 -34.26
CA LEU A 211 -1.43 -22.09 -33.91
C LEU A 211 -2.13 -22.18 -32.55
N ARG A 212 -2.89 -23.25 -32.30
CA ARG A 212 -3.51 -23.49 -30.98
C ARG A 212 -2.48 -23.60 -29.86
N LYS A 213 -1.28 -24.12 -30.15
CA LYS A 213 -0.21 -24.25 -29.17
C LYS A 213 0.42 -22.91 -28.79
N VAL A 214 0.55 -21.97 -29.73
CA VAL A 214 1.04 -20.61 -29.44
C VAL A 214 -0.04 -19.68 -28.87
N MET A 215 -1.31 -20.06 -28.97
CA MET A 215 -2.44 -19.34 -28.35
C MET A 215 -2.72 -19.77 -26.90
N LYS A 216 -2.03 -20.78 -26.38
CA LYS A 216 -2.06 -21.20 -24.96
C LYS A 216 -0.87 -20.61 -24.22
#